data_AF-A0A2V5T2A7-F1
#
_entry.id   AF-A0A2V5T2A7-F1
#
_cell.length_a   1.000
_cell.length_b   1.000
_cell.length_c   1.000
_cell.angle_alpha   90.00
_cell.angle_beta   90.00
_cell.angle_gamma   90.00
#
_symmetry.space_group_name_H-M   'P 1'
#
loop_
_entity.id
_entity.type
_entity.pdbx_description
1 polymer ?
#
loop_
_entity_poly.entity_id
_entity_poly.type
_entity_poly.pdbx_seq_one_letter_code
_entity_poly.pdbx_strand_id
1 'polypeptide(L)'
;MKSLFHSGTILTKRFISTALVGLFLCLASPTRASDQSRFQVNPNAGAGDVIVRGKLGGLIFGFEVDPNGTEGLLCEAVSNPDGTVSARVETFSQATGRIIRVLARSESQDDFIALGVAGSVGLFEHEDVRGLFNIKRTFSTINPLAGNMINAHWTPPIDPKQIVNQVKPSLDGSSNAAVYAISVSTNVSPVVFSSNLADNTFGPLIEITDPDFTQEAPPVISFDPIGNQAILGHDKPSPFILPPVIGLVDLATGSFVKRTGLGLGVINGIAVDSEDGVLCTDTSFDSAVQFYTLSDFTGISVLLPGHDPQNSTASGGDIEFDPINKLFLVAQAFSNGQLDNGSSIQVYDLVGNLVESIDGLNFQGGDNVFPVHITLNPNRRIGFVNGPDLTTAIQSFSY
;
A
#
# COMPACT_ATOMS: atom_id res chain seq x y z
N MET A 1 6.94 13.04 -69.08
CA MET A 1 6.10 11.97 -69.66
C MET A 1 4.80 12.58 -70.18
N LYS A 2 4.50 12.37 -71.47
CA LYS A 2 3.22 12.42 -72.23
C LYS A 2 1.99 12.98 -71.48
N SER A 3 1.40 14.12 -71.91
CA SER A 3 0.28 14.25 -72.90
C SER A 3 -1.02 13.57 -72.41
N LEU A 4 -2.24 14.12 -72.44
CA LEU A 4 -2.88 15.07 -73.34
C LEU A 4 -4.24 15.47 -72.72
N PHE A 5 -4.72 16.67 -73.03
CA PHE A 5 -6.06 17.16 -72.71
C PHE A 5 -7.11 16.71 -73.77
N HIS A 6 -8.32 16.41 -73.30
CA HIS A 6 -9.68 16.71 -73.83
C HIS A 6 -10.10 16.37 -75.28
N SER A 7 -11.28 15.75 -75.46
CA SER A 7 -12.52 16.48 -75.86
C SER A 7 -13.76 15.56 -76.09
N GLY A 8 -14.94 16.06 -75.71
CA GLY A 8 -16.29 15.75 -76.26
C GLY A 8 -17.05 14.57 -75.64
N THR A 9 -18.36 14.60 -75.33
CA THR A 9 -19.43 15.57 -75.62
C THR A 9 -20.62 15.34 -74.67
N ILE A 10 -21.36 16.42 -74.46
CA ILE A 10 -22.59 16.67 -73.68
C ILE A 10 -23.72 15.65 -73.91
N LEU A 11 -24.40 15.22 -72.83
CA LEU A 11 -25.86 15.10 -72.83
C LEU A 11 -26.47 15.34 -71.44
N THR A 12 -27.49 16.19 -71.45
CA THR A 12 -28.33 16.72 -70.39
C THR A 12 -29.10 15.66 -69.59
N LYS A 13 -29.26 15.87 -68.27
CA LYS A 13 -30.52 15.63 -67.55
C LYS A 13 -30.53 16.31 -66.17
N ARG A 14 -31.59 17.07 -65.92
CA ARG A 14 -31.89 17.81 -64.69
C ARG A 14 -32.33 16.85 -63.57
N PHE A 15 -31.80 17.15 -62.38
CA PHE A 15 -32.39 17.09 -61.03
C PHE A 15 -33.70 16.32 -60.84
N ILE A 16 -33.62 15.26 -60.02
CA ILE A 16 -34.62 14.96 -58.99
C ILE A 16 -33.86 14.55 -57.72
N SER A 17 -33.97 15.39 -56.69
CA SER A 17 -33.51 15.14 -55.33
C SER A 17 -34.26 13.96 -54.71
N THR A 18 -33.53 13.01 -54.12
CA THR A 18 -34.05 12.26 -52.96
C THR A 18 -32.86 11.90 -52.08
N ALA A 19 -32.77 12.57 -50.92
CA ALA A 19 -31.75 12.33 -49.92
C ALA A 19 -32.04 11.00 -49.21
N LEU A 20 -31.10 10.05 -49.30
CA LEU A 20 -31.06 8.88 -48.43
C LEU A 20 -30.31 9.31 -47.14
N VAL A 21 -31.07 9.65 -46.10
CA VAL A 21 -30.54 9.75 -44.74
C VAL A 21 -30.37 8.32 -44.23
N GLY A 22 -29.12 7.85 -44.20
CA GLY A 22 -28.74 6.62 -43.53
C GLY A 22 -28.90 6.80 -42.03
N LEU A 23 -29.92 6.17 -41.45
CA LEU A 23 -30.14 6.07 -40.03
C LEU A 23 -29.13 5.07 -39.45
N PHE A 24 -27.96 5.56 -39.03
CA PHE A 24 -27.09 4.84 -38.10
C PHE A 24 -27.80 4.79 -36.75
N LEU A 25 -28.48 3.68 -36.47
CA LEU A 25 -28.92 3.31 -35.12
C LEU A 25 -27.67 2.94 -34.33
N CYS A 26 -27.09 3.93 -33.64
CA CYS A 26 -26.20 3.66 -32.52
C CYS A 26 -27.01 2.88 -31.47
N LEU A 27 -26.79 1.58 -31.39
CA LEU A 27 -27.08 0.79 -30.22
C LEU A 27 -26.17 1.29 -29.11
N ALA A 28 -26.60 2.35 -28.42
CA ALA A 28 -26.03 2.74 -27.16
C ALA A 28 -26.37 1.62 -26.17
N SER A 29 -25.41 0.74 -25.92
CA SER A 29 -25.37 -0.02 -24.68
C SER A 29 -25.52 0.99 -23.55
N PRO A 30 -26.44 0.82 -22.59
CA PRO A 30 -26.46 1.67 -21.42
C PRO A 30 -25.14 1.42 -20.71
N THR A 31 -24.22 2.38 -20.78
CA THR A 31 -23.18 2.50 -19.78
C THR A 31 -23.91 2.53 -18.45
N ARG A 32 -23.68 1.51 -17.61
CA ARG A 32 -23.93 1.66 -16.19
C ARG A 32 -23.09 2.85 -15.79
N ALA A 33 -23.70 4.02 -15.68
CA ALA A 33 -23.25 5.00 -14.72
C ALA A 33 -23.30 4.23 -13.39
N SER A 34 -22.14 3.76 -12.93
CA SER A 34 -22.01 3.47 -11.51
C SER A 34 -22.48 4.74 -10.83
N ASP A 35 -23.49 4.58 -9.99
CA ASP A 35 -23.92 5.60 -9.06
C ASP A 35 -22.73 5.76 -8.09
N GLN A 36 -21.70 6.49 -8.53
CA GLN A 36 -20.70 7.08 -7.65
C GLN A 36 -21.54 7.97 -6.74
N SER A 37 -21.99 7.40 -5.62
CA SER A 37 -22.49 8.16 -4.48
C SER A 37 -21.54 9.33 -4.35
N ARG A 38 -22.04 10.55 -4.63
CA ARG A 38 -21.21 11.74 -4.74
C ARG A 38 -20.26 11.76 -3.57
N PHE A 39 -18.98 11.52 -3.85
CA PHE A 39 -17.94 11.58 -2.84
C PHE A 39 -18.16 12.85 -2.01
N GLN A 40 -18.23 12.68 -0.69
CA GLN A 40 -18.37 13.80 0.23
C GLN A 40 -17.00 14.08 0.82
N VAL A 41 -16.47 15.26 0.47
CA VAL A 41 -15.31 15.86 1.14
C VAL A 41 -15.60 15.91 2.63
N ASN A 42 -14.67 15.43 3.45
CA ASN A 42 -14.71 15.59 4.89
C ASN A 42 -14.32 17.03 5.25
N PRO A 43 -15.23 17.83 5.83
CA PRO A 43 -14.90 19.19 6.25
C PRO A 43 -13.86 19.24 7.38
N ASN A 44 -13.58 18.11 8.03
CA ASN A 44 -12.57 17.97 9.07
C ASN A 44 -11.29 17.30 8.55
N ALA A 45 -11.11 17.13 7.22
CA ALA A 45 -9.88 16.59 6.66
C ALA A 45 -8.68 17.44 7.09
N GLY A 46 -7.60 16.78 7.52
CA GLY A 46 -6.40 17.45 8.03
C GLY A 46 -5.61 16.62 9.03
N ALA A 47 -4.40 17.10 9.35
CA ALA A 47 -3.61 16.56 10.44
C ALA A 47 -4.43 16.57 11.75
N GLY A 48 -4.45 15.44 12.44
CA GLY A 48 -5.19 15.27 13.68
C GLY A 48 -4.37 15.60 14.92
N ASP A 49 -5.06 15.88 16.01
CA ASP A 49 -4.48 16.26 17.30
C ASP A 49 -4.04 15.05 18.15
N VAL A 50 -4.34 13.82 17.72
CA VAL A 50 -3.96 12.62 18.46
C VAL A 50 -2.54 12.21 18.09
N ILE A 51 -1.64 12.31 19.07
CA ILE A 51 -0.26 11.85 18.98
C ILE A 51 -0.09 10.65 19.90
N VAL A 52 0.38 9.54 19.35
CA VAL A 52 0.72 8.33 20.13
C VAL A 52 2.22 8.32 20.36
N ARG A 53 2.61 8.07 21.60
CA ARG A 53 3.99 7.80 22.01
C ARG A 53 3.99 6.56 22.87
N GLY A 54 4.93 5.66 22.61
CA GLY A 54 5.12 4.49 23.44
C GLY A 54 5.57 4.84 24.86
N LYS A 55 5.51 3.89 25.79
CA LYS A 55 5.91 4.11 27.18
C LYS A 55 7.38 4.46 27.36
N LEU A 56 8.25 3.98 26.49
CA LEU A 56 9.67 4.29 26.47
C LEU A 56 9.94 5.62 25.75
N GLY A 57 9.13 5.97 24.76
CA GLY A 57 9.39 7.10 23.86
C GLY A 57 10.55 6.80 22.92
N GLY A 58 10.70 5.52 22.55
CA GLY A 58 11.79 5.01 21.74
C GLY A 58 11.52 5.06 20.24
N LEU A 59 12.41 4.45 19.47
CA LEU A 59 12.22 4.22 18.05
C LEU A 59 11.06 3.23 17.86
N ILE A 60 10.17 3.53 16.91
CA ILE A 60 9.02 2.68 16.59
C ILE A 60 9.43 1.63 15.56
N PHE A 61 9.17 0.36 15.89
CA PHE A 61 9.38 -0.81 15.03
C PHE A 61 8.03 -1.35 14.55
N GLY A 62 7.30 -0.52 13.81
CA GLY A 62 5.98 -0.82 13.28
C GLY A 62 4.83 -0.43 14.20
N PHE A 63 3.71 -0.11 13.56
CA PHE A 63 2.44 0.21 14.20
C PHE A 63 1.29 -0.09 13.24
N GLU A 64 0.13 -0.41 13.79
CA GLU A 64 -1.08 -0.68 13.02
C GLU A 64 -2.33 -0.32 13.83
N VAL A 65 -3.46 -0.08 13.17
CA VAL A 65 -4.74 0.14 13.85
C VAL A 65 -5.77 -0.91 13.48
N ASP A 66 -6.67 -1.22 14.41
CA ASP A 66 -7.87 -1.97 14.07
C ASP A 66 -8.77 -1.12 13.16
N PRO A 67 -9.00 -1.53 11.88
CA PRO A 67 -9.79 -0.76 10.92
C PRO A 67 -11.27 -0.67 11.28
N ASN A 68 -11.76 -1.51 12.20
CA ASN A 68 -13.15 -1.54 12.68
C ASN A 68 -13.26 -1.23 14.17
N GLY A 69 -12.14 -1.15 14.88
CA GLY A 69 -12.06 -0.99 16.32
C GLY A 69 -11.73 0.42 16.78
N THR A 70 -11.23 0.49 18.02
CA THR A 70 -10.85 1.76 18.68
C THR A 70 -9.41 1.77 19.17
N GLU A 71 -8.66 0.70 18.89
CA GLU A 71 -7.32 0.47 19.41
C GLU A 71 -6.33 0.25 18.28
N GLY A 72 -5.05 0.46 18.56
CA GLY A 72 -3.95 0.09 17.69
C GLY A 72 -2.87 -0.66 18.43
N LEU A 73 -1.93 -1.20 17.66
CA LEU A 73 -0.75 -1.95 18.09
C LEU A 73 0.50 -1.13 17.75
N LEU A 74 1.47 -1.11 18.66
CA LEU A 74 2.73 -0.41 18.52
C LEU A 74 3.86 -1.27 19.08
N CYS A 75 4.98 -1.35 18.38
CA CYS A 75 6.23 -1.86 18.93
C CYS A 75 7.26 -0.72 18.97
N GLU A 76 8.01 -0.63 20.06
CA GLU A 76 9.06 0.38 20.21
C GLU A 76 10.28 -0.17 20.95
N ALA A 77 11.43 0.47 20.76
CA ALA A 77 12.62 0.16 21.51
C ALA A 77 13.54 1.36 21.79
N VAL A 78 14.32 1.25 22.87
CA VAL A 78 15.37 2.21 23.26
C VAL A 78 16.66 1.44 23.51
N SER A 79 17.74 1.84 22.84
CA SER A 79 19.08 1.32 23.13
C SER A 79 19.63 1.91 24.43
N ASN A 80 20.19 1.04 25.27
CA ASN A 80 20.77 1.39 26.56
C ASN A 80 22.31 1.55 26.45
N PRO A 81 22.95 2.33 27.34
CA PRO A 81 24.40 2.53 27.33
C PRO A 81 25.24 1.26 27.53
N ASP A 82 24.65 0.20 28.10
CA ASP A 82 25.29 -1.10 28.32
C ASP A 82 25.21 -2.04 27.11
N GLY A 83 24.62 -1.58 26.00
CA GLY A 83 24.45 -2.36 24.78
C GLY A 83 23.22 -3.28 24.79
N THR A 84 22.37 -3.21 25.82
CA THR A 84 21.03 -3.81 25.80
C THR A 84 20.02 -2.89 25.12
N VAL A 85 18.84 -3.42 24.85
CA VAL A 85 17.68 -2.77 24.25
C VAL A 85 16.49 -3.00 25.19
N SER A 86 15.83 -1.90 25.53
CA SER A 86 14.52 -1.94 26.19
C SER A 86 13.48 -1.96 25.08
N ALA A 87 12.80 -3.07 24.83
CA ALA A 87 11.80 -3.20 23.76
C ALA A 87 10.40 -3.49 24.34
N ARG A 88 9.34 -3.02 23.67
CA ARG A 88 7.93 -3.15 24.11
C ARG A 88 7.00 -3.50 22.96
N VAL A 89 5.96 -4.25 23.31
CA VAL A 89 4.74 -4.40 22.51
C VAL A 89 3.59 -3.76 23.28
N GLU A 90 2.87 -2.85 22.66
CA GLU A 90 1.87 -2.02 23.31
C GLU A 90 0.58 -1.91 22.50
N THR A 91 -0.53 -1.76 23.22
CA THR A 91 -1.79 -1.32 22.63
C THR A 91 -2.07 0.12 22.99
N PHE A 92 -2.69 0.87 22.09
CA PHE A 92 -3.03 2.28 22.30
C PHE A 92 -4.46 2.60 21.87
N SER A 93 -5.03 3.65 22.45
CA SER A 93 -6.34 4.19 22.08
C SER A 93 -6.21 5.08 20.85
N GLN A 94 -6.90 4.75 19.77
CA GLN A 94 -6.96 5.61 18.56
C GLN A 94 -7.58 6.98 18.89
N ALA A 95 -8.50 7.06 19.86
CA ALA A 95 -9.20 8.31 20.18
C ALA A 95 -8.37 9.29 21.02
N THR A 96 -7.39 8.79 21.78
CA THR A 96 -6.66 9.62 22.75
C THR A 96 -5.15 9.52 22.63
N GLY A 97 -4.62 8.61 21.82
CA GLY A 97 -3.19 8.35 21.66
C GLY A 97 -2.52 7.71 22.87
N ARG A 98 -3.31 7.33 23.89
CA ARG A 98 -2.77 6.84 25.17
C ARG A 98 -2.51 5.35 25.07
N ILE A 99 -1.33 4.93 25.50
CA ILE A 99 -1.04 3.51 25.72
C ILE A 99 -2.03 2.95 26.75
N ILE A 100 -2.75 1.91 26.35
CA ILE A 100 -3.72 1.17 27.14
C ILE A 100 -2.97 0.13 27.96
N ARG A 101 -2.12 -0.69 27.31
CA ARG A 101 -1.39 -1.77 27.97
C ARG A 101 -0.05 -2.06 27.30
N VAL A 102 0.94 -2.40 28.12
CA VAL A 102 2.18 -3.07 27.68
C VAL A 102 1.94 -4.58 27.73
N LEU A 103 2.01 -5.23 26.58
CA LEU A 103 1.71 -6.65 26.41
C LEU A 103 2.94 -7.54 26.55
N ALA A 104 4.07 -7.09 25.99
CA ALA A 104 5.36 -7.76 26.11
C ALA A 104 6.47 -6.73 26.36
N ARG A 105 7.56 -7.21 26.96
CA ARG A 105 8.75 -6.43 27.26
C ARG A 105 10.00 -7.28 27.09
N SER A 106 11.06 -6.66 26.59
CA SER A 106 12.41 -7.20 26.64
C SER A 106 13.38 -6.16 27.20
N GLU A 107 14.45 -6.65 27.83
CA GLU A 107 15.58 -5.91 28.40
C GLU A 107 16.88 -6.66 28.04
N SER A 108 17.01 -6.98 26.75
CA SER A 108 18.09 -7.79 26.17
C SER A 108 18.51 -7.20 24.82
N GLN A 109 19.13 -7.96 23.92
CA GLN A 109 19.33 -7.51 22.53
C GLN A 109 18.12 -7.79 21.63
N ASP A 110 17.04 -8.32 22.20
CA ASP A 110 15.83 -8.69 21.47
C ASP A 110 15.04 -7.45 21.05
N ASP A 111 14.27 -7.60 19.97
CA ASP A 111 13.35 -6.58 19.49
C ASP A 111 11.97 -7.15 19.15
N PHE A 112 10.99 -6.25 18.99
CA PHE A 112 9.64 -6.59 18.55
C PHE A 112 9.27 -5.78 17.31
N ILE A 113 8.54 -6.40 16.38
CA ILE A 113 8.07 -5.72 15.17
C ILE A 113 6.56 -5.91 15.05
N ALA A 114 5.80 -4.82 14.98
CA ALA A 114 4.38 -4.91 14.64
C ALA A 114 4.24 -5.17 13.13
N LEU A 115 3.59 -6.27 12.75
CA LEU A 115 3.55 -6.73 11.36
C LEU A 115 2.22 -6.43 10.65
N GLY A 116 1.12 -6.26 11.40
CA GLY A 116 -0.20 -6.14 10.80
C GLY A 116 -1.33 -6.17 11.83
N VAL A 117 -2.47 -5.57 11.48
CA VAL A 117 -3.76 -5.84 12.12
C VAL A 117 -4.77 -6.27 11.05
N ALA A 118 -5.19 -7.54 11.07
CA ALA A 118 -6.17 -8.08 10.13
C ALA A 118 -7.54 -8.25 10.78
N GLY A 119 -8.51 -7.45 10.36
CA GLY A 119 -9.76 -7.27 11.10
C GLY A 119 -9.43 -6.79 12.50
N SER A 120 -9.81 -7.54 13.53
CA SER A 120 -9.43 -7.24 14.92
C SER A 120 -8.28 -8.09 15.45
N VAL A 121 -7.43 -8.67 14.59
CA VAL A 121 -6.30 -9.52 15.02
C VAL A 121 -4.99 -8.78 14.85
N GLY A 122 -4.35 -8.40 15.96
CA GLY A 122 -2.99 -7.86 15.94
C GLY A 122 -1.95 -8.96 15.83
N LEU A 123 -0.92 -8.74 15.01
CA LEU A 123 0.23 -9.63 14.80
C LEU A 123 1.53 -8.87 15.06
N PHE A 124 2.42 -9.49 15.84
CA PHE A 124 3.78 -9.00 16.00
C PHE A 124 4.80 -10.13 16.03
N GLU A 125 6.02 -9.79 15.62
CA GLU A 125 7.20 -10.62 15.69
C GLU A 125 8.01 -10.29 16.96
N HIS A 126 8.63 -11.32 17.54
CA HIS A 126 9.69 -11.21 18.53
C HIS A 126 10.97 -11.81 17.95
N GLU A 127 12.00 -10.97 17.85
CA GLU A 127 13.36 -11.35 17.47
C GLU A 127 14.19 -11.67 18.73
N ASP A 128 14.37 -12.97 19.02
CA ASP A 128 15.23 -13.49 20.09
C ASP A 128 16.68 -13.57 19.58
N VAL A 129 17.51 -12.61 20.00
CA VAL A 129 18.90 -12.47 19.54
C VAL A 129 19.82 -13.36 20.36
N ARG A 130 20.25 -14.48 19.75
CA ARG A 130 21.08 -15.52 20.40
C ARG A 130 22.57 -15.39 20.09
N GLY A 131 22.93 -14.44 19.25
CA GLY A 131 24.29 -14.17 18.80
C GLY A 131 24.31 -13.44 17.46
N LEU A 132 25.51 -13.07 17.00
CA LEU A 132 25.69 -12.38 15.73
C LEU A 132 25.09 -13.21 14.58
N PHE A 133 24.07 -12.67 13.90
CA PHE A 133 23.30 -13.31 12.83
C PHE A 133 22.51 -14.58 13.22
N ASN A 134 22.42 -14.91 14.51
CA ASN A 134 21.59 -16.00 15.02
C ASN A 134 20.37 -15.43 15.73
N ILE A 135 19.34 -15.13 14.95
CA ILE A 135 18.09 -14.53 15.42
C ILE A 135 16.99 -15.57 15.27
N LYS A 136 16.37 -15.94 16.39
CA LYS A 136 15.18 -16.80 16.37
C LYS A 136 13.94 -15.91 16.36
N ARG A 137 13.05 -16.13 15.40
CA ARG A 137 11.80 -15.38 15.27
C ARG A 137 10.64 -16.18 15.79
N THR A 138 9.76 -15.52 16.55
CA THR A 138 8.48 -16.09 16.97
C THR A 138 7.39 -15.05 16.77
N PHE A 139 6.17 -15.50 16.46
CA PHE A 139 5.07 -14.61 16.14
C PHE A 139 3.91 -14.85 17.09
N SER A 140 3.33 -13.77 17.59
CA SER A 140 2.24 -13.82 18.56
C SER A 140 1.09 -12.96 18.07
N THR A 141 -0.12 -13.37 18.44
CA THR A 141 -1.34 -12.67 18.06
C THR A 141 -2.15 -12.20 19.26
N ILE A 142 -2.93 -11.16 19.02
CA ILE A 142 -3.87 -10.55 19.95
C ILE A 142 -5.24 -10.57 19.28
N ASN A 143 -6.12 -11.49 19.69
CA ASN A 143 -7.42 -11.68 19.03
C ASN A 143 -8.59 -11.77 20.04
N PRO A 144 -9.48 -10.75 20.14
CA PRO A 144 -9.44 -9.48 19.42
C PRO A 144 -8.39 -8.53 20.03
N LEU A 145 -7.96 -7.51 19.27
CA LEU A 145 -7.02 -6.48 19.70
C LEU A 145 -7.51 -5.78 20.98
N ALA A 146 -8.81 -5.46 21.04
CA ALA A 146 -9.53 -4.92 22.20
C ALA A 146 -9.42 -5.77 23.47
N GLY A 147 -9.06 -7.06 23.35
CA GLY A 147 -8.78 -7.93 24.48
C GLY A 147 -7.51 -7.53 25.25
N ASN A 148 -6.63 -6.73 24.63
CA ASN A 148 -5.40 -6.22 25.24
C ASN A 148 -4.59 -7.34 25.91
N MET A 149 -4.46 -8.49 25.24
CA MET A 149 -3.82 -9.68 25.79
C MET A 149 -3.34 -10.60 24.67
N ILE A 150 -2.06 -10.97 24.73
CA ILE A 150 -1.49 -12.02 23.88
C ILE A 150 -2.17 -13.33 24.23
N ASN A 151 -2.77 -14.00 23.25
CA ASN A 151 -3.59 -15.18 23.49
C ASN A 151 -3.40 -16.33 22.49
N ALA A 152 -2.62 -16.12 21.43
CA ALA A 152 -2.26 -17.17 20.49
C ALA A 152 -0.90 -16.93 19.84
N HIS A 153 -0.43 -17.95 19.13
CA HIS A 153 0.76 -17.91 18.30
C HIS A 153 0.36 -18.07 16.84
N TRP A 154 1.08 -17.37 15.97
CA TRP A 154 0.99 -17.55 14.53
C TRP A 154 2.23 -18.30 14.05
N THR A 155 2.04 -19.38 13.30
CA THR A 155 3.12 -20.30 12.91
C THR A 155 3.18 -20.41 11.39
N PRO A 156 3.77 -19.41 10.70
CA PRO A 156 3.82 -19.42 9.25
C PRO A 156 4.56 -20.64 8.73
N PRO A 157 4.11 -21.24 7.63
CA PRO A 157 4.69 -22.48 7.09
C PRO A 157 5.99 -22.25 6.29
N ILE A 158 6.82 -21.30 6.73
CA ILE A 158 8.06 -20.91 6.04
C ILE A 158 9.28 -21.74 6.51
N ASP A 159 10.31 -21.83 5.66
CA ASP A 159 11.56 -22.50 6.00
C ASP A 159 12.31 -21.71 7.10
N PRO A 160 13.10 -22.36 7.98
CA PRO A 160 13.93 -21.67 8.98
C PRO A 160 14.93 -20.65 8.43
N LYS A 161 15.25 -20.70 7.13
CA LYS A 161 16.09 -19.71 6.42
C LYS A 161 15.27 -18.59 5.76
N GLN A 162 13.96 -18.56 5.97
CA GLN A 162 13.09 -17.48 5.51
C GLN A 162 12.70 -16.60 6.70
N ILE A 163 12.48 -15.32 6.40
CA ILE A 163 11.93 -14.34 7.34
C ILE A 163 10.65 -13.78 6.74
N VAL A 164 9.66 -13.52 7.59
CA VAL A 164 8.48 -12.75 7.18
C VAL A 164 8.94 -11.32 6.96
N ASN A 165 8.73 -10.80 5.76
CA ASN A 165 9.15 -9.46 5.41
C ASN A 165 7.97 -8.49 5.45
N GLN A 166 6.82 -8.90 4.90
CA GLN A 166 5.60 -8.10 4.89
C GLN A 166 4.37 -8.99 5.12
N VAL A 167 3.41 -8.46 5.87
CA VAL A 167 2.05 -8.99 6.01
C VAL A 167 1.11 -7.87 5.59
N LYS A 168 0.25 -8.11 4.60
CA LYS A 168 -0.74 -7.13 4.15
C LYS A 168 -2.15 -7.67 4.38
N PRO A 169 -2.81 -7.22 5.47
CA PRO A 169 -4.20 -7.52 5.73
C PRO A 169 -5.14 -6.99 4.66
N SER A 170 -6.32 -7.59 4.57
CA SER A 170 -7.45 -6.95 3.90
C SER A 170 -8.11 -5.92 4.83
N LEU A 171 -8.50 -4.76 4.29
CA LEU A 171 -9.26 -3.74 5.01
C LEU A 171 -10.78 -3.98 4.97
N ASP A 172 -11.21 -5.16 4.49
CA ASP A 172 -12.61 -5.61 4.45
C ASP A 172 -13.15 -6.09 5.82
N GLY A 173 -12.31 -6.04 6.85
CA GLY A 173 -12.62 -6.47 8.21
C GLY A 173 -12.46 -7.97 8.48
N SER A 174 -12.05 -8.75 7.48
CA SER A 174 -11.65 -10.15 7.70
C SER A 174 -10.25 -10.25 8.31
N SER A 175 -9.92 -11.42 8.86
CA SER A 175 -8.58 -11.70 9.39
C SER A 175 -7.64 -12.30 8.33
N ASN A 176 -7.97 -12.12 7.05
CA ASN A 176 -7.16 -12.62 5.95
C ASN A 176 -6.04 -11.63 5.61
N ALA A 177 -4.90 -12.16 5.21
CA ALA A 177 -3.75 -11.39 4.77
C ALA A 177 -2.99 -12.12 3.67
N ALA A 178 -2.31 -11.37 2.81
CA ALA A 178 -1.19 -11.89 2.03
C ALA A 178 0.10 -11.74 2.83
N VAL A 179 1.00 -12.71 2.72
CA VAL A 179 2.30 -12.71 3.39
C VAL A 179 3.39 -12.90 2.36
N TYR A 180 4.40 -12.03 2.40
CA TYR A 180 5.63 -12.15 1.63
C TYR A 180 6.77 -12.48 2.59
N ALA A 181 7.48 -13.58 2.32
CA ALA A 181 8.64 -14.01 3.08
C ALA A 181 9.86 -14.14 2.16
N ILE A 182 11.02 -13.70 2.64
CA ILE A 182 12.27 -13.69 1.88
C ILE A 182 13.30 -14.63 2.52
N SER A 183 14.11 -15.26 1.68
CA SER A 183 15.25 -16.08 2.11
C SER A 183 16.39 -15.19 2.61
N VAL A 184 16.93 -15.47 3.80
CA VAL A 184 18.16 -14.86 4.34
C VAL A 184 19.42 -15.66 3.97
N SER A 185 19.37 -16.41 2.87
CA SER A 185 20.51 -17.19 2.36
C SER A 185 21.05 -16.59 1.06
N THR A 186 22.20 -17.11 0.58
CA THR A 186 22.83 -16.63 -0.67
C THR A 186 21.95 -16.80 -1.92
N ASN A 187 20.88 -17.60 -1.83
CA ASN A 187 19.89 -17.74 -2.88
C ASN A 187 18.57 -17.11 -2.40
N VAL A 188 18.16 -16.03 -3.06
CA VAL A 188 16.86 -15.40 -2.82
C VAL A 188 15.79 -16.26 -3.49
N SER A 189 14.99 -16.92 -2.66
CA SER A 189 13.80 -17.68 -3.07
C SER A 189 12.65 -17.16 -2.18
N PRO A 190 12.01 -16.06 -2.60
CA PRO A 190 10.90 -15.49 -1.87
C PRO A 190 9.66 -16.34 -2.08
N VAL A 191 8.82 -16.39 -1.06
CA VAL A 191 7.53 -17.08 -1.10
C VAL A 191 6.41 -16.13 -0.75
N VAL A 192 5.26 -16.36 -1.37
CA VAL A 192 4.02 -15.65 -1.09
C VAL A 192 2.94 -16.65 -0.76
N PHE A 193 2.10 -16.34 0.24
CA PHE A 193 0.97 -17.18 0.63
C PHE A 193 -0.13 -16.34 1.27
N SER A 194 -1.36 -16.84 1.25
CA SER A 194 -2.44 -16.29 2.06
C SER A 194 -2.42 -16.87 3.47
N SER A 195 -2.86 -16.10 4.46
CA SER A 195 -3.08 -16.57 5.82
C SER A 195 -4.38 -16.01 6.38
N ASN A 196 -5.05 -16.80 7.22
CA ASN A 196 -6.02 -16.27 8.17
C ASN A 196 -5.35 -16.19 9.55
N LEU A 197 -5.16 -14.96 10.04
CA LEU A 197 -4.42 -14.69 11.28
C LEU A 197 -5.19 -15.14 12.54
N ALA A 198 -6.52 -15.14 12.48
CA ALA A 198 -7.37 -15.59 13.60
C ALA A 198 -7.29 -17.11 13.79
N ASP A 199 -7.35 -17.84 12.68
CA ASP A 199 -7.46 -19.30 12.67
C ASP A 199 -6.09 -20.01 12.55
N ASN A 200 -5.01 -19.25 12.34
CA ASN A 200 -3.66 -19.77 12.08
C ASN A 200 -3.65 -20.79 10.92
N THR A 201 -4.33 -20.42 9.83
CA THR A 201 -4.41 -21.23 8.59
C THR A 201 -3.71 -20.54 7.44
N PHE A 202 -3.33 -21.34 6.43
CA PHE A 202 -2.45 -20.92 5.35
C PHE A 202 -2.88 -21.51 4.03
N GLY A 203 -2.77 -20.71 2.96
CA GLY A 203 -2.78 -21.19 1.59
C GLY A 203 -1.49 -21.93 1.22
N PRO A 204 -1.37 -22.40 -0.03
CA PRO A 204 -0.12 -22.96 -0.53
C PRO A 204 1.00 -21.91 -0.49
N LEU A 205 2.23 -22.34 -0.20
CA LEU A 205 3.41 -21.51 -0.42
C LEU A 205 3.73 -21.45 -1.90
N ILE A 206 3.77 -20.25 -2.44
CA ILE A 206 4.06 -20.00 -3.85
C ILE A 206 5.45 -19.39 -3.94
N GLU A 207 6.38 -20.14 -4.52
CA GLU A 207 7.73 -19.64 -4.81
C GLU A 207 7.68 -18.63 -5.96
N ILE A 208 8.29 -17.47 -5.76
CA ILE A 208 8.44 -16.44 -6.78
C ILE A 208 9.76 -16.69 -7.51
N THR A 209 9.69 -17.02 -8.79
CA THR A 209 10.86 -17.35 -9.61
C THR A 209 11.18 -16.31 -10.67
N ASP A 210 10.36 -15.27 -10.81
CA ASP A 210 10.62 -14.20 -11.78
C ASP A 210 11.79 -13.34 -11.31
N PRO A 211 12.85 -13.19 -12.11
CA PRO A 211 14.09 -12.55 -11.68
C PRO A 211 13.93 -11.06 -11.31
N ASP A 212 12.87 -10.39 -11.77
CA ASP A 212 12.61 -9.01 -11.36
C ASP A 212 12.12 -8.93 -9.90
N PHE A 213 11.65 -10.05 -9.32
CA PHE A 213 11.10 -10.15 -7.96
C PHE A 213 11.92 -11.05 -7.02
N THR A 214 13.08 -11.54 -7.46
CA THR A 214 14.02 -12.34 -6.63
C THR A 214 15.31 -11.57 -6.35
N GLN A 215 15.19 -10.26 -6.14
CA GLN A 215 16.31 -9.37 -5.84
C GLN A 215 16.52 -9.23 -4.34
N GLU A 216 17.62 -8.58 -3.94
CA GLU A 216 17.90 -8.29 -2.52
C GLU A 216 16.86 -7.36 -1.91
N ALA A 217 16.41 -6.34 -2.67
CA ALA A 217 15.30 -5.50 -2.25
C ALA A 217 13.97 -6.26 -2.41
N PRO A 218 13.11 -6.32 -1.37
CA PRO A 218 11.80 -6.92 -1.50
C PRO A 218 10.83 -5.99 -2.25
N PRO A 219 9.85 -6.52 -3.01
CA PRO A 219 8.75 -5.73 -3.55
C PRO A 219 7.88 -5.21 -2.41
N VAL A 220 7.18 -4.10 -2.65
CA VAL A 220 6.02 -3.74 -1.84
C VAL A 220 4.84 -4.61 -2.26
N ILE A 221 3.99 -5.01 -1.31
CA ILE A 221 2.88 -5.91 -1.61
C ILE A 221 1.53 -5.26 -1.29
N SER A 222 0.49 -5.74 -1.97
CA SER A 222 -0.92 -5.52 -1.63
C SER A 222 -1.69 -6.84 -1.71
N PHE A 223 -2.87 -6.89 -1.10
CA PHE A 223 -3.71 -8.09 -1.07
C PHE A 223 -5.08 -7.81 -1.69
N ASP A 224 -5.42 -8.55 -2.73
CA ASP A 224 -6.76 -8.61 -3.31
C ASP A 224 -7.51 -9.82 -2.74
N PRO A 225 -8.32 -9.64 -1.67
CA PRO A 225 -9.09 -10.74 -1.06
C PRO A 225 -10.17 -11.35 -1.95
N ILE A 226 -10.74 -10.60 -2.90
CA ILE A 226 -11.82 -11.12 -3.78
C ILE A 226 -11.23 -11.99 -4.88
N GLY A 227 -10.15 -11.53 -5.51
CA GLY A 227 -9.39 -12.30 -6.49
C GLY A 227 -8.50 -13.38 -5.86
N ASN A 228 -8.36 -13.41 -4.53
CA ASN A 228 -7.39 -14.21 -3.79
C ASN A 228 -5.98 -14.08 -4.40
N GLN A 229 -5.54 -12.83 -4.60
CA GLN A 229 -4.29 -12.50 -5.25
C GLN A 229 -3.40 -11.66 -4.35
N ALA A 230 -2.11 -11.96 -4.33
CA ALA A 230 -1.10 -11.00 -3.88
C ALA A 230 -0.60 -10.21 -5.08
N ILE A 231 -0.45 -8.91 -4.89
CA ILE A 231 0.04 -7.99 -5.91
C ILE A 231 1.39 -7.47 -5.44
N LEU A 232 2.43 -7.64 -6.26
CA LEU A 232 3.81 -7.27 -5.96
C LEU A 232 4.20 -6.07 -6.83
N GLY A 233 4.58 -4.95 -6.25
CA GLY A 233 5.14 -3.78 -6.93
C GLY A 233 6.65 -3.72 -6.74
N HIS A 234 7.40 -3.56 -7.84
CA HIS A 234 8.86 -3.46 -7.79
C HIS A 234 9.39 -2.55 -8.91
N ASP A 235 10.58 -1.98 -8.73
CA ASP A 235 11.32 -1.39 -9.85
C ASP A 235 11.80 -2.48 -10.83
N LYS A 236 12.10 -2.07 -12.05
CA LYS A 236 12.70 -2.96 -13.04
C LYS A 236 14.23 -2.86 -12.98
N PRO A 237 14.96 -3.96 -12.74
CA PRO A 237 16.42 -3.96 -12.69
C PRO A 237 17.04 -3.41 -13.95
N SER A 238 17.59 -2.20 -13.84
CA SER A 238 18.16 -1.52 -14.99
C SER A 238 19.11 -0.42 -14.58
N PRO A 239 20.18 -0.17 -15.37
CA PRO A 239 20.97 1.06 -15.24
C PRO A 239 20.19 2.31 -15.70
N PHE A 240 18.98 2.16 -16.25
CA PHE A 240 18.13 3.25 -16.71
C PHE A 240 16.85 3.35 -15.87
N ILE A 241 16.27 4.54 -15.81
CA ILE A 241 14.94 4.73 -15.24
C ILE A 241 13.94 4.13 -16.24
N LEU A 242 13.34 3.00 -15.87
CA LEU A 242 12.35 2.29 -16.68
C LEU A 242 11.01 2.27 -15.95
N PRO A 243 9.91 1.99 -16.68
CA PRO A 243 8.66 1.69 -16.01
C PRO A 243 8.80 0.48 -15.08
N PRO A 244 8.14 0.53 -13.90
CA PRO A 244 8.21 -0.54 -12.91
C PRO A 244 7.55 -1.82 -13.42
N VAL A 245 7.68 -2.88 -12.63
CA VAL A 245 6.99 -4.15 -12.86
C VAL A 245 5.98 -4.42 -11.75
N ILE A 246 4.86 -5.03 -12.14
CA ILE A 246 3.79 -5.44 -11.23
C ILE A 246 3.55 -6.94 -11.44
N GLY A 247 3.69 -7.71 -10.38
CA GLY A 247 3.44 -9.16 -10.36
C GLY A 247 2.08 -9.45 -9.74
N LEU A 248 1.24 -10.18 -10.46
CA LEU A 248 -0.05 -10.68 -9.96
C LEU A 248 0.11 -12.17 -9.65
N VAL A 249 -0.08 -12.55 -8.38
CA VAL A 249 0.12 -13.91 -7.88
C VAL A 249 -1.20 -14.47 -7.39
N ASP A 250 -1.74 -15.46 -8.10
CA ASP A 250 -2.92 -16.22 -7.65
C ASP A 250 -2.54 -17.10 -6.45
N LEU A 251 -3.11 -16.81 -5.29
CA LEU A 251 -2.78 -17.47 -4.02
C LEU A 251 -3.38 -18.86 -3.86
N ALA A 252 -4.21 -19.32 -4.80
CA ALA A 252 -4.73 -20.68 -4.84
C ALA A 252 -3.94 -21.57 -5.82
N THR A 253 -3.56 -21.03 -6.99
CA THR A 253 -2.95 -21.81 -8.07
C THR A 253 -1.45 -21.62 -8.20
N GLY A 254 -0.90 -20.54 -7.66
CA GLY A 254 0.49 -20.14 -7.87
C GLY A 254 0.76 -19.54 -9.25
N SER A 255 -0.29 -19.25 -10.04
CA SER A 255 -0.13 -18.58 -11.33
C SER A 255 0.46 -17.17 -11.12
N PHE A 256 1.58 -16.90 -11.79
CA PHE A 256 2.28 -15.62 -11.74
C PHE A 256 2.17 -14.89 -13.07
N VAL A 257 1.71 -13.65 -13.02
CA VAL A 257 1.52 -12.82 -14.21
C VAL A 257 2.23 -11.48 -14.00
N LYS A 258 3.29 -11.23 -14.78
CA LYS A 258 4.00 -9.95 -14.79
C LYS A 258 3.36 -8.95 -15.75
N ARG A 259 3.35 -7.69 -15.34
CA ARG A 259 2.94 -6.52 -16.12
C ARG A 259 3.97 -5.40 -15.99
N THR A 260 4.00 -4.52 -16.97
CA THR A 260 4.77 -3.28 -16.93
C THR A 260 3.84 -2.15 -16.47
N GLY A 261 4.24 -1.41 -15.44
CA GLY A 261 3.48 -0.27 -14.93
C GLY A 261 3.55 0.96 -15.85
N LEU A 262 2.73 1.97 -15.56
CA LEU A 262 2.63 3.21 -16.33
C LEU A 262 3.63 4.29 -15.92
N GLY A 263 4.12 4.27 -14.68
CA GLY A 263 5.04 5.26 -14.11
C GLY A 263 6.52 4.99 -14.41
N LEU A 264 7.42 5.61 -13.64
CA LEU A 264 8.88 5.46 -13.80
C LEU A 264 9.61 5.20 -12.47
N GLY A 265 10.43 4.16 -12.45
CA GLY A 265 11.33 3.84 -11.34
C GLY A 265 10.74 2.86 -10.34
N VAL A 266 10.83 3.19 -9.04
CA VAL A 266 10.46 2.30 -7.92
C VAL A 266 9.01 2.56 -7.53
N ILE A 267 8.25 1.48 -7.27
CA ILE A 267 6.94 1.56 -6.61
C ILE A 267 7.18 1.55 -5.10
N ASN A 268 6.76 2.59 -4.38
CA ASN A 268 6.91 2.68 -2.92
C ASN A 268 5.62 2.32 -2.19
N GLY A 269 4.46 2.64 -2.79
CA GLY A 269 3.15 2.30 -2.26
C GLY A 269 2.28 1.60 -3.30
N ILE A 270 1.46 0.65 -2.83
CA ILE A 270 0.54 -0.12 -3.65
C ILE A 270 -0.71 -0.52 -2.86
N ALA A 271 -1.89 -0.21 -3.39
CA ALA A 271 -3.16 -0.59 -2.79
C ALA A 271 -4.18 -1.00 -3.85
N VAL A 272 -5.16 -1.82 -3.46
CA VAL A 272 -6.16 -2.35 -4.38
C VAL A 272 -7.57 -2.17 -3.82
N ASP A 273 -8.48 -1.72 -4.69
CA ASP A 273 -9.91 -1.93 -4.54
C ASP A 273 -10.30 -3.24 -5.20
N SER A 274 -10.43 -4.29 -4.40
CA SER A 274 -10.81 -5.61 -4.86
C SER A 274 -12.19 -5.69 -5.51
N GLU A 275 -13.14 -4.86 -5.06
CA GLU A 275 -14.53 -4.97 -5.49
C GLU A 275 -14.71 -4.38 -6.89
N ASP A 276 -14.11 -3.21 -7.13
CA ASP A 276 -14.17 -2.53 -8.42
C ASP A 276 -12.99 -2.90 -9.34
N GLY A 277 -12.01 -3.66 -8.83
CA GLY A 277 -10.86 -4.13 -9.58
C GLY A 277 -9.91 -3.00 -9.97
N VAL A 278 -9.68 -2.04 -9.08
CA VAL A 278 -8.79 -0.89 -9.31
C VAL A 278 -7.52 -1.06 -8.49
N LEU A 279 -6.37 -1.03 -9.16
CA LEU A 279 -5.06 -1.01 -8.52
C LEU A 279 -4.49 0.41 -8.55
N CYS A 280 -3.93 0.87 -7.44
CA CYS A 280 -3.23 2.14 -7.33
C CYS A 280 -1.76 1.91 -6.96
N THR A 281 -0.84 2.56 -7.66
CA THR A 281 0.59 2.60 -7.35
C THR A 281 1.11 4.02 -7.34
N ASP A 282 2.23 4.26 -6.67
CA ASP A 282 3.06 5.46 -6.88
C ASP A 282 4.40 5.09 -7.52
N THR A 283 5.10 6.08 -8.06
CA THR A 283 6.46 5.90 -8.55
C THR A 283 7.39 7.08 -8.25
N SER A 284 8.66 6.78 -7.91
CA SER A 284 9.57 7.80 -7.35
C SER A 284 10.21 8.75 -8.36
N PHE A 285 10.28 8.41 -9.65
CA PHE A 285 11.09 9.18 -10.61
C PHE A 285 10.28 10.10 -11.54
N ASP A 286 8.96 10.01 -11.49
CA ASP A 286 8.03 10.87 -12.23
C ASP A 286 7.01 11.57 -11.33
N SER A 287 7.11 11.40 -10.00
CA SER A 287 6.20 11.98 -9.00
C SER A 287 4.73 11.67 -9.31
N ALA A 288 4.43 10.47 -9.79
CA ALA A 288 3.11 10.14 -10.28
C ALA A 288 2.44 9.05 -9.46
N VAL A 289 1.11 9.07 -9.50
CA VAL A 289 0.21 8.03 -9.00
C VAL A 289 -0.46 7.41 -10.22
N GLN A 290 -0.50 6.09 -10.30
CA GLN A 290 -1.08 5.36 -11.40
C GLN A 290 -2.26 4.50 -10.95
N PHE A 291 -3.32 4.51 -11.75
CA PHE A 291 -4.54 3.76 -11.51
C PHE A 291 -4.73 2.78 -12.66
N TYR A 292 -4.91 1.49 -12.34
CA TYR A 292 -5.09 0.42 -13.33
C TYR A 292 -6.41 -0.30 -13.10
N THR A 293 -7.09 -0.66 -14.19
CA THR A 293 -8.17 -1.63 -14.15
C THR A 293 -7.57 -3.03 -14.21
N LEU A 294 -7.77 -3.86 -13.19
CA LEU A 294 -7.14 -5.17 -13.08
C LEU A 294 -7.51 -6.15 -14.20
N SER A 295 -8.72 -6.04 -14.76
CA SER A 295 -9.21 -6.99 -15.77
C SER A 295 -8.46 -6.94 -17.10
N ASP A 296 -8.00 -5.76 -17.52
CA ASP A 296 -7.28 -5.57 -18.78
C ASP A 296 -5.93 -4.85 -18.64
N PHE A 297 -5.60 -4.42 -17.42
CA PHE A 297 -4.39 -3.68 -17.07
C PHE A 297 -4.21 -2.38 -17.84
N THR A 298 -5.32 -1.76 -18.27
CA THR A 298 -5.32 -0.39 -18.77
C THR A 298 -5.38 0.58 -17.60
N GLY A 299 -4.91 1.82 -17.80
CA GLY A 299 -4.85 2.76 -16.70
C GLY A 299 -4.51 4.18 -17.11
N ILE A 300 -4.41 5.02 -16.09
CA ILE A 300 -4.00 6.42 -16.19
C ILE A 300 -2.86 6.71 -15.22
N SER A 301 -2.15 7.80 -15.46
CA SER A 301 -1.13 8.33 -14.56
C SER A 301 -1.45 9.80 -14.30
N VAL A 302 -1.42 10.18 -13.03
CA VAL A 302 -1.67 11.56 -12.57
C VAL A 302 -0.48 12.03 -11.73
N LEU A 303 -0.12 13.29 -11.88
CA LEU A 303 1.00 13.86 -11.12
C LEU A 303 0.55 14.17 -9.69
N LEU A 304 1.44 13.93 -8.73
CA LEU A 304 1.27 14.39 -7.36
C LEU A 304 1.23 15.93 -7.32
N PRO A 305 0.42 16.53 -6.43
CA PRO A 305 0.47 17.96 -6.16
C PRO A 305 1.88 18.42 -5.82
N GLY A 306 2.23 19.63 -6.26
CA GLY A 306 3.57 20.19 -6.04
C GLY A 306 4.67 19.61 -6.95
N HIS A 307 4.33 18.76 -7.92
CA HIS A 307 5.29 18.32 -8.93
C HIS A 307 5.79 19.50 -9.79
N ASP A 308 7.12 19.62 -9.84
CA ASP A 308 7.90 20.45 -10.75
C ASP A 308 8.80 19.53 -11.60
N PRO A 309 8.61 19.47 -12.93
CA PRO A 309 9.40 18.63 -13.82
C PRO A 309 10.91 18.88 -13.80
N GLN A 310 11.37 20.03 -13.28
CA GLN A 310 12.78 20.38 -13.27
C GLN A 310 13.49 20.02 -11.95
N ASN A 311 12.77 20.06 -10.81
CA ASN A 311 13.40 20.05 -9.48
C ASN A 311 12.67 19.19 -8.44
N SER A 312 11.54 18.56 -8.77
CA SER A 312 10.72 17.92 -7.75
C SER A 312 11.33 16.64 -7.21
N THR A 313 11.37 16.55 -5.88
CA THR A 313 11.57 15.32 -5.12
C THR A 313 10.24 14.74 -4.62
N ALA A 314 9.10 15.22 -5.12
CA ALA A 314 7.79 14.70 -4.76
C ALA A 314 7.72 13.23 -5.18
N SER A 315 7.48 12.35 -4.22
CA SER A 315 7.26 10.92 -4.44
C SER A 315 6.20 10.46 -3.45
N GLY A 316 5.39 9.51 -3.87
CA GLY A 316 4.63 8.71 -2.93
C GLY A 316 5.58 7.85 -2.09
N GLY A 317 5.16 7.50 -0.88
CA GLY A 317 5.92 6.69 0.05
C GLY A 317 5.15 5.49 0.62
N ASP A 318 3.82 5.56 0.60
CA ASP A 318 2.92 4.45 0.93
C ASP A 318 1.54 4.74 0.32
N ILE A 319 0.76 3.69 0.06
CA ILE A 319 -0.64 3.83 -0.40
C ILE A 319 -1.51 2.85 0.37
N GLU A 320 -2.61 3.36 0.91
CA GLU A 320 -3.66 2.53 1.50
C GLU A 320 -5.02 2.83 0.86
N PHE A 321 -5.92 1.84 0.87
CA PHE A 321 -7.24 1.95 0.28
C PHE A 321 -8.34 1.90 1.35
N ASP A 322 -9.25 2.86 1.33
CA ASP A 322 -10.46 2.85 2.14
C ASP A 322 -11.61 2.16 1.36
N PRO A 323 -11.99 0.92 1.72
CA PRO A 323 -13.04 0.18 1.01
C PRO A 323 -14.45 0.68 1.31
N ILE A 324 -14.67 1.46 2.37
CA ILE A 324 -15.98 1.99 2.76
C ILE A 324 -16.29 3.26 1.96
N ASN A 325 -15.29 4.14 1.84
CA ASN A 325 -15.42 5.44 1.19
C ASN A 325 -14.92 5.44 -0.25
N LYS A 326 -14.29 4.34 -0.71
CA LYS A 326 -13.75 4.13 -2.06
C LYS A 326 -12.68 5.16 -2.42
N LEU A 327 -11.66 5.27 -1.56
CA LEU A 327 -10.60 6.26 -1.65
C LEU A 327 -9.22 5.63 -1.57
N PHE A 328 -8.31 6.10 -2.40
CA PHE A 328 -6.88 5.82 -2.27
C PHE A 328 -6.20 6.97 -1.54
N LEU A 329 -5.40 6.65 -0.53
CA LEU A 329 -4.63 7.62 0.25
C LEU A 329 -3.16 7.42 -0.05
N VAL A 330 -2.50 8.44 -0.58
CA VAL A 330 -1.10 8.40 -1.02
C VAL A 330 -0.26 9.27 -0.10
N ALA A 331 0.68 8.67 0.63
CA ALA A 331 1.59 9.40 1.50
C ALA A 331 2.65 10.13 0.66
N GLN A 332 2.72 11.46 0.74
CA GLN A 332 3.71 12.27 0.05
C GLN A 332 4.64 12.94 1.07
N ALA A 333 5.81 12.34 1.28
CA ALA A 333 6.77 12.82 2.29
C ALA A 333 7.34 14.22 1.97
N PHE A 334 7.39 14.58 0.68
CA PHE A 334 7.92 15.86 0.18
C PHE A 334 6.86 16.57 -0.67
N SER A 335 6.04 17.39 -0.03
CA SER A 335 4.81 17.97 -0.62
C SER A 335 5.01 19.12 -1.61
N ASN A 336 6.16 19.82 -1.59
CA ASN A 336 6.39 21.02 -2.40
C ASN A 336 7.66 20.97 -3.30
N GLY A 337 8.22 19.78 -3.51
CA GLY A 337 9.45 19.61 -4.29
C GLY A 337 10.71 20.15 -3.62
N GLN A 338 10.68 20.49 -2.33
CA GLN A 338 11.85 20.86 -1.54
C GLN A 338 11.91 20.01 -0.25
N LEU A 339 13.13 19.64 0.15
CA LEU A 339 13.42 18.71 1.27
C LEU A 339 12.96 19.21 2.66
N ASP A 340 12.55 20.48 2.79
CA ASP A 340 12.38 21.16 4.09
C ASP A 340 10.92 21.58 4.41
N ASN A 341 9.93 21.24 3.59
CA ASN A 341 8.57 21.81 3.73
C ASN A 341 7.47 20.76 3.72
N GLY A 342 7.30 20.11 4.87
CA GLY A 342 6.08 19.40 5.25
C GLY A 342 5.71 18.19 4.38
N SER A 343 4.89 17.35 4.98
CA SER A 343 4.39 16.12 4.38
C SER A 343 2.89 16.24 4.22
N SER A 344 2.35 15.53 3.24
CA SER A 344 0.92 15.52 3.00
C SER A 344 0.44 14.12 2.63
N ILE A 345 -0.85 13.88 2.80
CA ILE A 345 -1.50 12.69 2.25
C ILE A 345 -2.49 13.15 1.19
N GLN A 346 -2.37 12.62 -0.02
CA GLN A 346 -3.20 12.97 -1.15
C GLN A 346 -4.29 11.91 -1.32
N VAL A 347 -5.55 12.34 -1.40
CA VAL A 347 -6.70 11.43 -1.45
C VAL A 347 -7.29 11.46 -2.85
N TYR A 348 -7.40 10.28 -3.46
CA TYR A 348 -7.91 10.10 -4.81
C TYR A 348 -9.15 9.21 -4.83
N ASP A 349 -10.07 9.50 -5.76
CA ASP A 349 -11.15 8.58 -6.08
C ASP A 349 -10.69 7.41 -6.99
N LEU A 350 -11.59 6.47 -7.26
CA LEU A 350 -11.30 5.28 -8.07
C LEU A 350 -10.89 5.56 -9.53
N VAL A 351 -11.08 6.78 -10.03
CA VAL A 351 -10.73 7.16 -11.40
C VAL A 351 -9.58 8.18 -11.43
N GLY A 352 -8.87 8.34 -10.31
CA GLY A 352 -7.66 9.15 -10.19
C GLY A 352 -7.91 10.66 -10.10
N ASN A 353 -9.11 11.11 -9.76
CA ASN A 353 -9.30 12.52 -9.40
C ASN A 353 -8.78 12.76 -7.99
N LEU A 354 -7.94 13.78 -7.80
CA LEU A 354 -7.62 14.29 -6.48
C LEU A 354 -8.87 14.90 -5.87
N VAL A 355 -9.32 14.37 -4.74
CA VAL A 355 -10.53 14.83 -4.06
C VAL A 355 -10.24 15.60 -2.77
N GLU A 356 -9.14 15.28 -2.08
CA GLU A 356 -8.70 15.96 -0.85
C GLU A 356 -7.16 15.93 -0.71
N SER A 357 -6.63 16.90 0.05
CA SER A 357 -5.23 16.96 0.47
C SER A 357 -5.17 17.17 1.98
N ILE A 358 -4.42 16.31 2.67
CA ILE A 358 -4.22 16.36 4.11
C ILE A 358 -2.84 16.96 4.36
N ASP A 359 -2.79 18.27 4.53
CA ASP A 359 -1.55 19.01 4.74
C ASP A 359 -1.20 19.16 6.23
N GLY A 360 -0.01 19.69 6.51
CA GLY A 360 0.44 20.01 7.87
C GLY A 360 0.95 18.80 8.67
N LEU A 361 1.23 17.69 7.99
CA LEU A 361 1.90 16.52 8.56
C LEU A 361 3.42 16.71 8.49
N ASN A 362 4.14 15.91 9.28
CA ASN A 362 5.60 15.97 9.33
C ASN A 362 6.20 14.56 9.45
N PHE A 363 6.21 13.84 8.32
CA PHE A 363 6.75 12.50 8.20
C PHE A 363 7.82 12.46 7.10
N GLN A 364 8.99 11.92 7.40
CA GLN A 364 10.08 11.89 6.42
C GLN A 364 10.22 10.53 5.76
N GLY A 365 10.52 10.55 4.46
CA GLY A 365 10.82 9.38 3.63
C GLY A 365 12.31 9.07 3.50
N GLY A 366 13.19 9.61 4.35
CA GLY A 366 14.64 9.37 4.32
C GLY A 366 15.21 8.91 5.67
N ASP A 367 16.25 8.05 5.62
CA ASP A 367 17.06 7.51 6.74
C ASP A 367 16.31 7.09 8.02
N ASN A 368 15.08 6.61 7.89
CA ASN A 368 14.33 6.02 9.00
C ASN A 368 14.41 4.49 8.94
N VAL A 369 14.53 3.85 10.12
CA VAL A 369 14.50 2.39 10.25
C VAL A 369 13.16 1.81 9.75
N PHE A 370 12.10 2.63 9.83
CA PHE A 370 10.77 2.32 9.33
C PHE A 370 10.40 3.31 8.21
N PRO A 371 10.03 2.84 7.00
CA PRO A 371 9.60 3.72 5.91
C PRO A 371 8.31 4.46 6.27
N VAL A 372 7.92 5.42 5.43
CA VAL A 372 6.60 6.06 5.56
C VAL A 372 5.53 4.98 5.53
N HIS A 373 4.58 5.05 6.45
CA HIS A 373 3.52 4.08 6.54
C HIS A 373 2.22 4.75 6.98
N ILE A 374 1.13 4.41 6.31
CA ILE A 374 -0.22 4.80 6.67
C ILE A 374 -0.98 3.55 7.13
N THR A 375 -1.81 3.69 8.15
CA THR A 375 -2.82 2.68 8.52
C THR A 375 -4.16 3.36 8.77
N LEU A 376 -5.27 2.70 8.40
CA LEU A 376 -6.59 3.35 8.28
C LEU A 376 -7.63 2.74 9.22
N ASN A 377 -8.55 3.59 9.68
CA ASN A 377 -9.86 3.21 10.22
C ASN A 377 -10.96 3.81 9.32
N PRO A 378 -11.35 3.09 8.26
CA PRO A 378 -12.36 3.51 7.28
C PRO A 378 -13.70 3.95 7.89
N ASN A 379 -14.15 3.26 8.94
CA ASN A 379 -15.45 3.53 9.58
C ASN A 379 -15.51 4.92 10.25
N ARG A 380 -14.34 5.46 10.59
CA ARG A 380 -14.19 6.75 11.26
C ARG A 380 -13.59 7.82 10.36
N ARG A 381 -13.17 7.45 9.14
CA ARG A 381 -12.37 8.27 8.23
C ARG A 381 -11.20 8.96 8.93
N ILE A 382 -10.48 8.15 9.72
CA ILE A 382 -9.22 8.55 10.35
C ILE A 382 -8.14 7.57 9.95
N GLY A 383 -6.90 8.00 9.96
CA GLY A 383 -5.74 7.14 9.85
C GLY A 383 -4.61 7.59 10.74
N PHE A 384 -3.52 6.85 10.73
CA PHE A 384 -2.29 7.17 11.45
C PHE A 384 -1.09 7.07 10.51
N VAL A 385 -0.12 7.94 10.72
CA VAL A 385 1.14 8.00 9.97
C VAL A 385 2.30 8.19 10.94
N ASN A 386 3.51 7.75 10.58
CA ASN A 386 4.73 8.06 11.34
C ASN A 386 4.90 9.59 11.46
N GLY A 387 5.29 10.12 12.62
CA GLY A 387 5.39 11.56 12.87
C GLY A 387 4.55 12.06 14.05
N PRO A 388 4.59 13.35 14.40
CA PRO A 388 5.37 14.42 13.76
C PRO A 388 6.85 14.41 14.15
N ASP A 389 7.23 13.56 15.12
CA ASP A 389 8.62 13.28 15.45
C ASP A 389 9.09 12.11 14.59
N LEU A 390 10.24 12.26 13.95
CA LEU A 390 10.66 11.42 12.82
C LEU A 390 10.60 9.90 13.04
N THR A 391 10.74 9.43 14.29
CA THR A 391 10.82 7.99 14.60
C THR A 391 10.15 7.55 15.90
N THR A 392 9.64 8.47 16.73
CA THR A 392 9.23 8.18 18.12
C THR A 392 7.76 8.50 18.41
N ALA A 393 7.02 8.90 17.38
CA ALA A 393 5.60 9.17 17.47
C ALA A 393 4.88 8.72 16.19
N ILE A 394 3.58 8.46 16.34
CA ILE A 394 2.65 8.41 15.21
C ILE A 394 1.54 9.45 15.44
N GLN A 395 1.09 10.03 14.34
CA GLN A 395 0.10 11.11 14.33
C GLN A 395 -1.16 10.65 13.62
N SER A 396 -2.31 10.91 14.23
CA SER A 396 -3.60 10.72 13.56
C SER A 396 -3.80 11.75 12.45
N PHE A 397 -4.61 11.42 11.46
CA PHE A 397 -5.19 12.37 10.51
C PHE A 397 -6.66 12.01 10.24
N SER A 398 -7.42 12.98 9.75
CA SER A 398 -8.78 12.76 9.22
C SER A 398 -8.79 13.04 7.73
N TYR A 399 -9.64 12.31 7.01
CA TYR A 399 -9.81 12.47 5.58
C TYR A 399 -11.26 12.36 5.20
#